data_AF-A0A0U3EXM2-F1
#
_entry.id   AF-A0A0U3EXM2-F1
#
_cell.length_a   1.000
_cell.length_b   1.000
_cell.length_c   1.000
_cell.angle_alpha   90.00
_cell.angle_beta   90.00
_cell.angle_gamma   90.00
#
_symmetry.space_group_name_H-M   'P 1'
#
loop_
_entity.id
_entity.type
_entity.pdbx_description
1 polymer ?
#
loop_
_entity_poly.entity_id
_entity_poly.type
_entity_poly.pdbx_seq_one_letter_code
_entity_poly.pdbx_strand_id
1 'polypeptide(L)'
;MNMKKHDRYMLVFVVLLLALLLMSCGSRKTAINMQPTTTEQITQTVEEVKRDTVLIIPADKSQYVAELAVQGNKIVVKDANIKRSKNKVLQPPKVQLQNNKLIVDCESEAQRLFFEWKDKFIKEQKVVETRIPVAVPLSLSWWQQTQIWLGRGFMLLVALGMTGFIIKSRI
;
A
#
# COMPACT_ATOMS: atom_id res chain seq x y z
N MET A 1 71.92 -39.17 -20.61
CA MET A 1 70.76 -39.81 -19.96
C MET A 1 69.76 -40.17 -21.05
N ASN A 2 69.72 -41.44 -21.48
CA ASN A 2 68.95 -41.85 -22.65
C ASN A 2 67.50 -42.14 -22.24
N MET A 3 66.60 -41.15 -22.39
CA MET A 3 65.18 -41.32 -22.07
C MET A 3 64.51 -42.28 -23.05
N LYS A 4 63.83 -43.31 -22.54
CA LYS A 4 63.02 -44.22 -23.36
C LYS A 4 61.96 -43.41 -24.12
N LYS A 5 61.59 -43.86 -25.31
CA LYS A 5 60.66 -43.14 -26.21
C LYS A 5 59.33 -42.80 -25.50
N HIS A 6 58.85 -43.72 -24.65
CA HIS A 6 57.67 -43.55 -23.81
C HIS A 6 57.79 -42.39 -22.80
N ASP A 7 58.94 -42.25 -22.14
CA ASP A 7 59.15 -41.21 -21.11
C ASP A 7 59.23 -39.82 -21.72
N ARG A 8 59.71 -39.71 -22.97
CA ARG A 8 59.68 -38.47 -23.75
C ARG A 8 58.26 -38.04 -24.12
N TYR A 9 57.40 -38.97 -24.55
CA TYR A 9 55.99 -38.67 -24.83
C TYR A 9 55.22 -38.28 -23.56
N MET A 10 55.50 -38.95 -22.45
CA MET A 10 54.88 -38.64 -21.15
C MET A 10 55.27 -37.25 -20.65
N LEU A 11 56.55 -36.86 -20.79
CA LEU A 11 57.01 -35.51 -20.46
C LEU A 11 56.36 -34.43 -21.34
N VAL A 12 56.26 -34.66 -22.65
CA VAL A 12 55.57 -33.74 -23.58
C VAL A 12 54.10 -33.59 -23.22
N PHE A 13 53.42 -34.69 -22.86
CA PHE A 13 52.02 -34.66 -22.45
C PHE A 13 51.80 -33.85 -21.16
N VAL A 14 52.68 -34.00 -20.16
CA VAL A 14 52.61 -33.24 -18.91
C VAL A 14 52.83 -31.74 -19.16
N VAL A 15 53.80 -31.37 -19.99
CA VAL A 15 54.05 -29.97 -20.36
C VAL A 15 52.86 -29.35 -21.10
N LEU A 16 52.24 -30.09 -22.02
CA LEU A 16 51.03 -29.66 -22.73
C LEU A 16 49.84 -29.45 -21.78
N LEU A 17 49.63 -30.39 -20.84
CA LEU A 17 48.56 -30.31 -19.85
C LEU A 17 48.76 -29.13 -18.90
N LEU A 18 50.00 -28.86 -18.48
CA LEU A 18 50.34 -27.70 -17.66
C LEU A 18 50.08 -26.37 -18.39
N ALA A 19 50.42 -26.31 -19.68
CA ALA A 19 50.16 -25.13 -20.52
C ALA A 19 48.65 -24.85 -20.67
N LEU A 20 47.83 -25.89 -20.83
CA LEU A 20 46.36 -25.77 -20.88
C LEU A 20 45.76 -25.26 -19.57
N LEU A 21 46.28 -25.68 -18.41
CA LEU A 21 45.82 -25.21 -17.10
C LEU A 21 46.14 -23.73 -16.86
N LEU A 22 47.29 -23.25 -17.33
CA LEU A 22 47.69 -21.84 -17.20
C LEU A 22 46.79 -20.90 -18.02
N MET A 23 46.25 -21.36 -19.16
CA MET A 23 45.31 -20.59 -19.99
C MET A 23 43.91 -20.45 -19.36
N SER A 24 43.61 -21.18 -18.28
CA SER A 24 42.32 -21.13 -17.57
C SER A 24 42.30 -20.08 -16.43
N CYS A 25 43.43 -19.41 -16.14
CA CYS A 25 43.53 -18.40 -15.07
C CYS A 25 42.91 -17.04 -15.44
N GLY A 26 41.68 -17.06 -15.98
CA GLY A 26 40.88 -15.90 -16.34
C GLY A 26 39.51 -15.94 -15.68
N SER A 27 39.43 -16.18 -14.37
CA SER A 27 38.17 -16.10 -13.61
C SER A 27 37.80 -14.63 -13.40
N ARG A 28 37.19 -14.01 -14.41
CA ARG A 28 36.55 -12.71 -14.26
C ARG A 28 35.04 -12.90 -14.12
N LYS A 29 34.57 -12.47 -12.94
CA LYS A 29 33.19 -12.14 -12.54
C LYS A 29 32.43 -13.29 -11.89
N THR A 30 32.42 -13.25 -10.56
CA THR A 30 31.35 -13.82 -9.72
C THR A 30 30.00 -13.42 -10.31
N ALA A 31 29.17 -14.41 -10.65
CA ALA A 31 27.82 -14.20 -11.12
C ALA A 31 26.93 -13.74 -9.94
N ILE A 32 27.05 -12.48 -9.57
CA ILE A 32 26.11 -11.81 -8.68
C ILE A 32 24.98 -11.32 -9.58
N ASN A 33 23.85 -12.03 -9.58
CA ASN A 33 22.65 -11.52 -10.22
C ASN A 33 22.03 -10.48 -9.28
N MET A 34 22.12 -9.20 -9.64
CA MET A 34 21.35 -8.15 -8.98
C MET A 34 19.90 -8.27 -9.45
N GLN A 35 19.14 -9.19 -8.87
CA GLN A 35 17.71 -9.25 -9.11
C GLN A 35 17.05 -8.10 -8.32
N PRO A 36 16.40 -7.13 -8.98
CA PRO A 36 15.66 -6.10 -8.27
C PRO A 36 14.38 -6.72 -7.71
N THR A 37 14.35 -7.00 -6.41
CA THR A 37 13.09 -7.30 -5.72
C THR A 37 12.39 -6.00 -5.40
N THR A 38 11.59 -5.50 -6.36
CA THR A 38 10.67 -4.39 -6.10
C THR A 38 9.43 -4.95 -5.41
N THR A 39 9.31 -4.71 -4.10
CA THR A 39 8.06 -4.94 -3.37
C THR A 39 7.49 -3.57 -2.99
N GLU A 40 6.46 -3.13 -3.70
CA GLU A 40 5.72 -1.92 -3.35
C GLU A 40 4.80 -2.22 -2.16
N GLN A 41 5.13 -1.72 -0.97
CA GLN A 41 4.19 -1.69 0.16
C GLN A 41 3.51 -0.32 0.20
N ILE A 42 2.22 -0.29 -0.09
CA ILE A 42 1.38 0.92 -0.03
C ILE A 42 0.82 1.02 1.39
N THR A 43 1.39 1.89 2.22
CA THR A 43 0.82 2.19 3.55
C THR A 43 -0.11 3.40 3.40
N GLN A 44 -1.41 3.18 3.53
CA GLN A 44 -2.41 4.26 3.50
C GLN A 44 -2.61 4.80 4.93
N THR A 45 -2.12 6.01 5.18
CA THR A 45 -2.43 6.73 6.43
C THR A 45 -3.56 7.71 6.14
N VAL A 46 -4.74 7.42 6.68
CA VAL A 46 -5.94 8.26 6.49
C VAL A 46 -6.00 9.26 7.65
N GLU A 47 -5.66 10.52 7.39
CA GLU A 47 -5.87 11.60 8.34
C GLU A 47 -7.25 12.22 8.10
N GLU A 48 -8.17 12.04 9.05
CA GLU A 48 -9.50 12.65 9.01
C GLU A 48 -9.43 14.07 9.60
N VAL A 49 -9.42 15.09 8.74
CA VAL A 49 -9.43 16.50 9.17
C VAL A 49 -10.85 16.95 9.45
N LYS A 50 -11.19 17.09 10.74
CA LYS A 50 -12.46 17.67 11.19
C LYS A 50 -12.43 19.19 11.04
N ARG A 51 -13.41 19.76 10.34
CA ARG A 51 -13.59 21.21 10.22
C ARG A 51 -14.93 21.63 10.82
N ASP A 52 -14.93 22.76 11.50
CA ASP A 52 -16.12 23.32 12.13
C ASP A 52 -16.92 24.15 11.11
N THR A 53 -18.17 23.76 10.86
CA THR A 53 -19.09 24.48 9.98
C THR A 53 -20.24 25.07 10.79
N VAL A 54 -20.56 26.33 10.51
CA VAL A 54 -21.70 27.03 11.11
C VAL A 54 -22.92 26.85 10.22
N LEU A 55 -23.97 26.22 10.75
CA LEU A 55 -25.28 26.15 10.08
C LEU A 55 -26.07 27.42 10.41
N ILE A 56 -26.48 28.17 9.37
CA ILE A 56 -27.32 29.35 9.51
C ILE A 56 -28.74 28.98 9.11
N ILE A 57 -29.65 28.97 10.08
CA ILE A 57 -31.08 28.72 9.84
C ILE A 57 -31.77 30.09 9.67
N PRO A 58 -32.41 30.37 8.52
CA PRO A 58 -33.10 31.63 8.31
C PRO A 58 -34.30 31.74 9.26
N ALA A 59 -34.50 32.94 9.83
CA ALA A 59 -35.63 33.20 10.70
C ALA A 59 -36.96 33.08 9.93
N ASP A 60 -37.94 32.42 10.55
CA ASP A 60 -39.27 32.23 9.99
C ASP A 60 -40.35 32.92 10.85
N LYS A 61 -41.46 33.33 10.22
CA LYS A 61 -42.54 34.09 10.87
C LYS A 61 -43.91 33.60 10.39
N SER A 62 -44.79 33.25 11.33
CA SER A 62 -46.24 33.08 11.10
C SER A 62 -46.99 34.17 11.88
N GLN A 63 -48.14 34.62 11.36
CA GLN A 63 -48.92 35.71 11.99
C GLN A 63 -50.40 35.35 12.08
N TYR A 64 -51.01 35.72 13.20
CA TYR A 64 -52.45 35.71 13.41
C TYR A 64 -52.92 37.16 13.60
N VAL A 65 -53.85 37.61 12.76
CA VAL A 65 -54.46 38.94 12.86
C VAL A 65 -55.96 38.77 12.89
N ALA A 66 -56.63 39.30 13.90
CA ALA A 66 -58.09 39.24 14.00
C ALA A 66 -58.65 40.46 14.72
N GLU A 67 -59.88 40.84 14.38
CA GLU A 67 -60.61 41.90 15.05
C GLU A 67 -61.39 41.32 16.24
N LEU A 68 -61.27 41.96 17.41
CA LEU A 68 -61.98 41.54 18.60
C LEU A 68 -63.17 42.46 18.83
N ALA A 69 -64.38 41.90 18.80
CA ALA A 69 -65.60 42.60 19.12
C ALA A 69 -66.16 42.10 20.46
N VAL A 70 -66.83 42.99 21.19
CA VAL A 70 -67.57 42.63 22.39
C VAL A 70 -69.05 42.56 22.01
N GLN A 71 -69.65 41.37 22.11
CA GLN A 71 -71.10 41.20 21.96
C GLN A 71 -71.66 40.71 23.30
N GLY A 72 -72.31 41.60 24.04
CA GLY A 72 -72.75 41.35 25.41
C GLY A 72 -71.56 41.30 26.39
N ASN A 73 -71.49 40.26 27.24
CA ASN A 73 -70.41 40.05 28.23
C ASN A 73 -69.31 39.08 27.74
N LYS A 74 -69.29 38.74 26.44
CA LYS A 74 -68.35 37.79 25.83
C LYS A 74 -67.56 38.47 24.71
N ILE A 75 -66.27 38.16 24.63
CA ILE A 75 -65.41 38.56 23.50
C ILE A 75 -65.72 37.61 22.33
N VAL A 76 -65.82 38.14 21.13
CA VAL A 76 -66.01 37.38 19.89
C VAL A 76 -65.00 37.85 18.85
N VAL A 77 -64.44 36.90 18.10
CA VAL A 77 -63.47 37.17 17.04
C VAL A 77 -64.23 37.43 15.74
N LYS A 78 -64.08 38.62 15.17
CA LYS A 78 -64.53 38.99 13.83
C LYS A 78 -63.34 39.00 12.88
N ASP A 79 -63.52 38.42 11.69
CA ASP A 79 -62.53 38.40 10.60
C ASP A 79 -61.11 38.02 11.02
N ALA A 80 -60.88 36.71 11.18
CA ALA A 80 -59.56 36.17 11.42
C ALA A 80 -58.80 35.94 10.10
N ASN A 81 -57.62 36.55 9.97
CA ASN A 81 -56.68 36.30 8.88
C ASN A 81 -55.43 35.59 9.41
N ILE A 82 -55.17 34.40 8.88
CA ILE A 82 -54.01 33.58 9.23
C ILE A 82 -52.98 33.71 8.11
N LYS A 83 -51.83 34.33 8.39
CA LYS A 83 -50.70 34.38 7.45
C LYS A 83 -49.75 33.24 7.77
N ARG A 84 -49.69 32.27 6.85
CA ARG A 84 -48.75 31.15 6.93
C ARG A 84 -47.31 31.63 6.65
N SER A 85 -46.36 31.00 7.33
CA SER A 85 -44.94 31.13 7.01
C SER A 85 -44.67 30.80 5.54
N LYS A 86 -43.72 31.52 4.92
CA LYS A 86 -43.27 31.25 3.55
C LYS A 86 -42.53 29.93 3.43
N ASN A 87 -41.76 29.57 4.46
CA ASN A 87 -40.90 28.38 4.46
C ASN A 87 -41.58 27.12 5.00
N LYS A 88 -42.85 27.22 5.44
CA LYS A 88 -43.65 26.10 6.00
C LYS A 88 -43.03 25.42 7.22
N VAL A 89 -41.98 25.98 7.81
CA VAL A 89 -41.31 25.45 9.01
C VAL A 89 -42.17 25.71 10.24
N LEU A 90 -42.72 26.93 10.38
CA LEU A 90 -43.75 27.22 11.36
C LEU A 90 -45.13 26.78 10.86
N GLN A 91 -45.84 26.01 11.70
CA GLN A 91 -47.25 25.73 11.46
C GLN A 91 -48.10 27.00 11.67
N PRO A 92 -49.28 27.09 11.03
CA PRO A 92 -50.20 28.18 11.29
C PRO A 92 -50.59 28.20 12.78
N PRO A 93 -50.67 29.39 13.41
CA PRO A 93 -51.06 29.52 14.81
C PRO A 93 -52.46 28.94 15.07
N LYS A 94 -52.57 28.10 16.10
CA LYS A 94 -53.84 27.59 16.62
C LYS A 94 -54.36 28.60 17.64
N VAL A 95 -55.59 29.06 17.45
CA VAL A 95 -56.19 30.08 18.31
C VAL A 95 -57.42 29.54 19.01
N GLN A 96 -57.45 29.69 20.33
CA GLN A 96 -58.57 29.30 21.18
C GLN A 96 -59.00 30.49 22.03
N LEU A 97 -60.32 30.68 22.16
CA LEU A 97 -60.90 31.69 23.04
C LEU A 97 -61.56 30.97 24.23
N GLN A 98 -60.94 31.04 25.41
CA GLN A 98 -61.45 30.44 26.64
C GLN A 98 -61.54 31.49 27.74
N ASN A 99 -62.71 31.65 28.37
CA ASN A 99 -62.92 32.57 29.50
C ASN A 99 -62.44 34.01 29.23
N ASN A 100 -62.79 34.56 28.06
CA ASN A 100 -62.35 35.88 27.58
C ASN A 100 -60.81 36.04 27.46
N LYS A 101 -60.05 34.93 27.41
CA LYS A 101 -58.62 34.92 27.10
C LYS A 101 -58.40 34.36 25.71
N LEU A 102 -57.57 35.05 24.91
CA LEU A 102 -57.11 34.59 23.62
C LEU A 102 -55.81 33.81 23.81
N ILE A 103 -55.84 32.51 23.56
CA ILE A 103 -54.67 31.62 23.60
C ILE A 103 -54.23 31.39 22.17
N VAL A 104 -52.96 31.68 21.87
CA VAL A 104 -52.35 31.54 20.55
C VAL A 104 -51.15 30.62 20.67
N ASP A 105 -51.28 29.41 20.12
CA ASP A 105 -50.23 28.39 20.14
C ASP A 105 -49.60 28.25 18.74
N CYS A 106 -48.27 28.28 18.69
CA CYS A 106 -47.50 28.04 17.46
C CYS A 106 -46.65 26.78 17.65
N GLU A 107 -46.85 25.79 16.79
CA GLU A 107 -46.06 24.56 16.76
C GLU A 107 -45.05 24.62 15.60
N SER A 108 -43.84 24.13 15.84
CA SER A 108 -42.81 23.91 14.82
C SER A 108 -42.34 22.47 14.87
N GLU A 109 -42.18 21.83 13.73
CA GLU A 109 -41.62 20.48 13.67
C GLU A 109 -40.15 20.49 14.11
N ALA A 110 -39.75 19.46 14.86
CA ALA A 110 -38.37 19.30 15.30
C ALA A 110 -37.45 19.13 14.07
N GLN A 111 -36.60 20.11 13.83
CA GLN A 111 -35.63 20.07 12.73
C GLN A 111 -34.53 19.06 13.07
N ARG A 112 -34.45 17.96 12.29
CA ARG A 112 -33.35 16.99 12.41
C ARG A 112 -32.12 17.53 11.68
N LEU A 113 -31.17 18.07 12.43
CA LEU A 113 -29.90 18.56 11.89
C LEU A 113 -28.90 17.40 11.83
N PHE A 114 -28.78 16.77 10.67
CA PHE A 114 -27.70 15.82 10.40
C PHE A 114 -26.71 16.48 9.44
N PHE A 115 -25.49 16.73 9.93
CA PHE A 115 -24.41 17.26 9.11
C PHE A 115 -23.16 16.39 9.31
N GLU A 116 -22.89 15.52 8.34
CA GLU A 116 -21.63 14.77 8.26
C GLU A 116 -20.81 15.32 7.08
N TRP A 117 -19.98 16.34 7.32
CA TRP A 117 -19.00 16.75 6.33
C TRP A 117 -17.69 15.97 6.55
N LYS A 118 -17.39 15.05 5.64
CA LYS A 118 -16.16 14.24 5.63
C LYS A 118 -15.37 14.55 4.36
N ASP A 119 -14.48 15.53 4.43
CA ASP A 119 -13.46 15.72 3.39
C ASP A 119 -12.38 14.65 3.56
N LYS A 120 -12.47 13.57 2.79
CA LYS A 120 -11.41 12.56 2.72
C LYS A 120 -10.26 13.10 1.88
N PHE A 121 -9.30 13.75 2.53
CA PHE A 121 -8.02 14.08 1.89
C PHE A 121 -7.17 12.80 1.79
N ILE A 122 -7.31 12.06 0.69
CA ILE A 122 -6.42 10.91 0.40
C ILE A 122 -5.09 11.49 -0.10
N LYS A 123 -4.18 11.81 0.83
CA LYS A 123 -2.78 12.06 0.48
C LYS A 123 -2.14 10.71 0.20
N GLU A 124 -2.05 10.35 -1.08
CA GLU A 124 -1.25 9.22 -1.55
C GLU A 124 0.24 9.56 -1.41
N GLN A 125 0.79 9.53 -0.19
CA GLN A 125 2.24 9.59 -0.02
C GLN A 125 2.83 8.21 -0.28
N LYS A 126 3.22 7.98 -1.54
CA LYS A 126 3.95 6.79 -1.97
C LYS A 126 5.37 6.83 -1.37
N VAL A 127 5.54 6.36 -0.14
CA VAL A 127 6.86 6.17 0.48
C VAL A 127 7.46 4.88 -0.09
N VAL A 128 8.34 5.02 -1.06
CA VAL A 128 9.07 3.88 -1.67
C VAL A 128 10.31 3.61 -0.81
N GLU A 129 10.21 2.69 0.15
CA GLU A 129 11.40 2.16 0.83
C GLU A 129 12.16 1.23 -0.12
N THR A 130 13.31 1.71 -0.61
CA THR A 130 14.21 0.92 -1.46
C THR A 130 15.09 0.06 -0.56
N ARG A 131 14.79 -1.23 -0.40
CA ARG A 131 15.72 -2.17 0.24
C ARG A 131 16.84 -2.53 -0.72
N ILE A 132 18.06 -2.44 -0.22
CA ILE A 132 19.31 -2.74 -0.92
C ILE A 132 19.29 -4.22 -1.37
N PRO A 133 19.59 -4.55 -2.64
CA PRO A 133 19.55 -5.94 -3.10
C PRO A 133 20.59 -6.78 -2.36
N VAL A 134 20.12 -7.74 -1.59
CA VAL A 134 20.99 -8.73 -0.93
C VAL A 134 21.56 -9.63 -2.03
N ALA A 135 22.88 -9.71 -2.11
CA ALA A 135 23.56 -10.59 -3.06
C ALA A 135 23.22 -12.05 -2.74
N VAL A 136 22.31 -12.64 -3.51
CA VAL A 136 22.01 -14.07 -3.42
C VAL A 136 23.08 -14.82 -4.23
N PRO A 137 23.80 -15.78 -3.63
CA PRO A 137 24.73 -16.61 -4.39
C PRO A 137 23.95 -17.40 -5.43
N LEU A 138 24.36 -17.30 -6.70
CA LEU A 138 23.72 -18.04 -7.80
C LEU A 138 23.84 -19.55 -7.53
N SER A 139 22.70 -20.25 -7.45
CA SER A 139 22.69 -21.70 -7.33
C SER A 139 23.33 -22.31 -8.58
N LEU A 140 24.37 -23.15 -8.40
CA LEU A 140 24.99 -23.88 -9.51
C LEU A 140 23.94 -24.73 -10.22
N SER A 141 23.89 -24.66 -11.55
CA SER A 141 23.09 -25.59 -12.34
C SER A 141 23.58 -27.02 -12.11
N TRP A 142 22.67 -27.99 -12.10
CA TRP A 142 23.00 -29.41 -11.95
C TRP A 142 24.07 -29.87 -12.94
N TRP A 143 24.08 -29.31 -14.15
CA TRP A 143 25.09 -29.59 -15.17
C TRP A 143 26.47 -29.06 -14.79
N GLN A 144 26.54 -27.83 -14.28
CA GLN A 144 27.80 -27.22 -13.82
C GLN A 144 28.38 -27.99 -12.63
N GLN A 145 27.52 -28.41 -11.69
CA GLN A 145 27.92 -29.23 -10.55
C GLN A 145 28.48 -30.58 -10.99
N THR A 146 27.86 -31.22 -11.98
CA THR A 146 28.33 -32.47 -12.56
C THR A 146 29.69 -32.31 -13.23
N GLN A 147 29.90 -31.24 -14.01
CA GLN A 147 31.18 -30.97 -14.67
C GLN A 147 32.32 -30.75 -13.67
N ILE A 148 32.05 -30.04 -12.56
CA ILE A 148 33.04 -29.82 -11.49
C ILE A 148 33.41 -31.16 -10.83
N TRP A 149 32.42 -32.00 -10.53
CA TRP A 149 32.66 -33.32 -9.93
C TRP A 149 33.47 -34.24 -10.85
N LEU A 150 33.15 -34.26 -12.15
CA LEU A 150 33.92 -35.02 -13.14
C LEU A 150 35.35 -34.50 -13.28
N GLY A 151 35.54 -33.18 -13.31
CA GLY A 151 36.88 -32.56 -13.36
C GLY A 151 37.72 -32.92 -12.13
N ARG A 152 37.14 -32.91 -10.93
CA ARG A 152 37.82 -33.34 -9.69
C ARG A 152 38.22 -34.80 -9.73
N GLY A 153 37.33 -35.68 -10.20
CA GLY A 153 37.63 -37.11 -10.38
C GLY A 153 38.76 -37.35 -11.37
N PHE A 154 38.74 -36.64 -12.50
CA PHE A 154 39.81 -36.72 -13.51
C PHE A 154 41.17 -36.27 -12.95
N MET A 155 41.21 -35.14 -12.21
CA MET A 155 42.46 -34.68 -11.59
C MET A 155 43.03 -35.70 -10.58
N LEU A 156 42.16 -36.35 -9.80
CA LEU A 156 42.58 -37.37 -8.84
C LEU A 156 43.21 -38.58 -9.54
N LEU A 157 42.62 -39.05 -10.64
CA LEU A 157 43.17 -40.15 -11.44
C LEU A 157 44.53 -39.80 -12.05
N VAL A 158 44.67 -38.58 -12.56
CA VAL A 158 45.95 -38.09 -13.11
C VAL A 158 47.03 -38.03 -12.03
N ALA A 159 46.69 -37.55 -10.82
CA ALA A 159 47.63 -37.49 -9.70
C ALA A 159 48.09 -38.89 -9.25
N LEU A 160 47.17 -39.86 -9.14
CA LEU A 160 47.50 -41.25 -8.82
C LEU A 160 48.36 -41.90 -9.93
N GLY A 161 48.06 -41.63 -11.19
CA GLY A 161 48.87 -42.11 -12.32
C GLY A 161 50.29 -41.54 -12.31
N MET A 162 50.44 -40.23 -12.04
CA MET A 162 51.75 -39.60 -11.94
C MET A 162 52.57 -40.11 -10.75
N THR A 163 51.96 -40.22 -9.57
CA THR A 163 52.65 -40.76 -8.38
C THR A 163 53.10 -42.20 -8.60
N GLY A 164 52.26 -43.06 -9.18
CA GLY A 164 52.63 -44.43 -9.55
C GLY A 164 53.76 -44.50 -10.58
N PHE A 165 53.77 -43.61 -11.57
CA PHE A 165 54.86 -43.53 -12.55
C PHE A 165 56.18 -43.04 -11.91
N ILE A 166 56.12 -42.05 -11.02
CA ILE A 166 57.31 -41.55 -10.29
C ILE A 166 57.91 -42.63 -9.41
N ILE A 167 57.08 -43.39 -8.69
CA ILE A 167 57.55 -44.52 -7.86
C ILE A 167 58.19 -45.60 -8.75
N LYS A 168 57.55 -45.97 -9.86
CA LYS A 168 58.09 -46.97 -10.81
C LYS A 168 59.36 -46.52 -11.54
N SER A 169 59.59 -45.22 -11.70
CA SER A 169 60.81 -44.68 -12.33
C SER A 169 61.97 -44.47 -11.35
N ARG A 170 61.68 -44.53 -10.04
CA ARG A 170 62.66 -44.46 -8.94
C ARG A 170 63.13 -45.84 -8.47
N ILE A 171 62.34 -46.89 -8.70
CA ILE A 171 62.66 -48.32 -8.49
C ILE A 171 63.31 -48.88 -9.75
#